data_AF-Q8GUX1-F1
#
_entry.id   AF-Q8GUX1-F1
#
_cell.length_a   1.000
_cell.length_b   1.000
_cell.length_c   1.000
_cell.angle_alpha   90.00
_cell.angle_beta   90.00
_cell.angle_gamma   90.00
#
_symmetry.space_group_name_H-M   'P 1'
#
loop_
_entity.id
_entity.type
_entity.pdbx_description
1 polymer ?
#
loop_
_entity_poly.entity_id
_entity_poly.type
_entity_poly.pdbx_seq_one_letter_code
_entity_poly.pdbx_strand_id
1 'polypeptide(L)' 'LRPDIKRGKFSFDEEQTILQLHAILGNKWSAIAAH' A
#
# COMPACT_ATOMS: atom_id res chain seq x y z
N LEU A 1 -12.39 -10.33 14.82
CA LEU A 1 -11.27 -9.97 13.93
C LEU A 1 -11.81 -9.96 12.51
N ARG A 2 -11.75 -8.84 11.78
CA ARG A 2 -12.33 -8.73 10.43
C ARG A 2 -11.62 -9.72 9.49
N PRO A 3 -12.33 -10.66 8.85
CA PRO A 3 -11.73 -11.67 7.98
C PRO A 3 -11.23 -11.08 6.65
N ASP A 4 -11.72 -9.90 6.25
CA ASP A 4 -11.44 -9.28 4.94
C ASP A 4 -10.11 -8.50 4.90
N ILE A 5 -9.37 -8.45 6.01
CA ILE A 5 -8.07 -7.80 6.06
C ILE A 5 -7.02 -8.84 5.67
N LYS A 6 -6.37 -8.64 4.52
CA LYS A 6 -5.19 -9.44 4.14
C LYS A 6 -4.12 -9.26 5.22
N ARG A 7 -3.88 -10.35 5.96
CA ARG A 7 -2.81 -10.45 6.96
C ARG A 7 -1.69 -11.28 6.35
N GLY A 8 -0.86 -10.63 5.54
CA GLY A 8 0.27 -11.23 4.85
C GLY A 8 1.30 -10.17 4.50
N LYS A 9 2.49 -10.60 4.07
CA LYS A 9 3.48 -9.67 3.51
C LYS A 9 2.97 -9.16 2.17
N PHE A 10 3.35 -7.94 1.82
CA PHE A 10 3.19 -7.45 0.45
C PHE A 10 4.04 -8.31 -0.49
N SER A 11 3.54 -8.51 -1.70
CA SER A 11 4.37 -8.97 -2.79
C SER A 11 5.40 -7.89 -3.17
N PHE A 12 6.49 -8.29 -3.81
CA PHE A 12 7.52 -7.35 -4.26
C PHE A 12 6.97 -6.22 -5.13
N ASP A 13 5.99 -6.53 -5.98
CA ASP A 13 5.34 -5.57 -6.87
C ASP A 13 4.48 -4.55 -6.09
N GLU A 14 3.75 -5.02 -5.06
CA GLU A 14 3.02 -4.15 -4.14
C GLU A 14 3.97 -3.23 -3.36
N GLU A 15 5.10 -3.75 -2.86
CA GLU A 15 6.12 -2.92 -2.17
C GLU A 15 6.68 -1.84 -3.10
N GLN A 16 7.02 -2.20 -4.34
CA GLN A 16 7.55 -1.26 -5.33
C GLN A 16 6.50 -0.17 -5.65
N THR A 17 5.25 -0.57 -5.82
CA THR A 17 4.14 0.36 -6.07
C THR A 17 3.92 1.31 -4.91
N ILE A 18 3.93 0.80 -3.67
CA ILE A 18 3.81 1.62 -2.45
C ILE A 18 4.97 2.63 -2.37
N LEU A 19 6.20 2.20 -2.65
CA LEU A 19 7.37 3.09 -2.65
C LEU A 19 7.28 4.18 -3.74
N GLN A 20 6.86 3.83 -4.95
CA GLN A 20 6.68 4.81 -6.03
C GLN A 20 5.57 5.81 -5.71
N LEU A 21 4.43 5.34 -5.23
CA LEU A 21 3.33 6.20 -4.85
C LEU A 21 3.70 7.09 -3.66
N HIS A 22 4.47 6.58 -2.69
CA HIS A 22 4.98 7.39 -1.58
C HIS A 22 5.97 8.46 -2.06
N ALA A 23 6.83 8.16 -3.02
CA ALA A 23 7.72 9.15 -3.61
C ALA A 23 6.97 10.29 -4.33
N ILE A 24 5.81 9.99 -4.94
CA ILE A 24 4.98 10.96 -5.67
C ILE A 24 4.03 11.73 -4.73
N LEU A 25 3.36 11.03 -3.82
CA LEU A 25 2.27 11.57 -2.99
C LEU A 25 2.71 11.96 -1.58
N GLY A 26 3.91 11.54 -1.15
CA GLY A 26 4.40 11.69 0.22
C GLY A 26 3.55 10.91 1.22
N ASN A 27 3.34 11.45 2.42
CA ASN A 27 2.63 10.79 3.52
C ASN A 27 1.09 10.72 3.36
N LYS A 28 0.58 10.75 2.13
CA LYS A 28 -0.87 10.67 1.82
C LYS A 28 -1.33 9.22 1.73
N TRP A 29 -1.22 8.47 2.82
CA TRP A 29 -1.52 7.03 2.87
C TRP A 29 -2.93 6.67 2.40
N SER A 30 -3.94 7.50 2.67
CA SER A 30 -5.30 7.26 2.19
C SER A 30 -5.42 7.27 0.66
N ALA A 31 -4.59 8.08 -0.02
CA ALA A 31 -4.55 8.13 -1.49
C ALA A 31 -3.76 6.94 -2.06
N ILE A 32 -2.66 6.56 -1.39
CA ILE A 32 -1.87 5.38 -1.76
C ILE A 32 -2.72 4.11 -1.64
N ALA A 33 -3.52 3.98 -0.57
CA ALA A 33 -4.38 2.82 -0.33
C ALA A 33 -5.64 2.78 -1.23
N ALA A 34 -5.94 3.85 -1.97
CA ALA A 34 -7.06 3.93 -2.90
C ALA A 34 -6.65 3.64 -4.36
N HIS A 35 -5.35 3.49 -4.62
CA HIS A 35 -4.79 3.07 -5.91
C HIS A 35 -4.78 1.55 -6.01
#